data_AF-A0A944XLZ9-F1
#
_entry.id   AF-A0A944XLZ9-F1
#
_cell.length_a   1.000
_cell.length_b   1.000
_cell.length_c   1.000
_cell.angle_alpha   90.00
_cell.angle_beta   90.00
_cell.angle_gamma   90.00
#
_symmetry.space_group_name_H-M   'P 1'
#
loop_
_entity.id
_entity.type
_entity.pdbx_description
1 polymer ?
#
loop_
_entity_poly.entity_id
_entity_poly.type
_entity_poly.pdbx_seq_one_letter_code
_entity_poly.pdbx_strand_id
1 'polypeptide(L)'
;MKSKSILISLLLSFFLFSIFNISKADDHLHTVSGSITGCSSKHAVHVLIYEESGFKGMNHSQEIIYNPAKGDNCNISFSMEVPSGPYALASFEDKNGNGELDFFFFIPKEPAGFYQFSGMGAPKFDKMKVEVNRDINNIEIVLP
;
A
#
# COMPACT_ATOMS: atom_id res chain seq x y z
N MET A 1 56.83 5.98 -1.55
CA MET A 1 55.69 5.32 -2.23
C MET A 1 54.91 4.33 -1.37
N LYS A 2 55.54 3.54 -0.47
CA LYS A 2 54.84 2.53 0.37
C LYS A 2 53.80 3.12 1.36
N SER A 3 54.09 4.26 2.01
CA SER A 3 53.20 4.88 3.01
C SER A 3 51.88 5.44 2.42
N LYS A 4 51.91 6.02 1.20
CA LYS A 4 50.70 6.53 0.52
C LYS A 4 49.74 5.40 0.13
N SER A 5 50.26 4.24 -0.28
CA SER A 5 49.45 3.06 -0.62
C SER A 5 48.80 2.42 0.62
N ILE A 6 49.46 2.48 1.77
CA ILE A 6 48.91 2.01 3.06
C ILE A 6 47.76 2.92 3.52
N LEU A 7 47.91 4.24 3.39
CA LEU A 7 46.86 5.20 3.73
C LEU A 7 45.60 5.03 2.85
N ILE A 8 45.79 4.82 1.54
CA ILE A 8 44.68 4.58 0.59
C ILE A 8 43.97 3.26 0.92
N SER A 9 44.70 2.22 1.30
CA SER A 9 44.12 0.93 1.67
C SER A 9 43.32 0.98 2.98
N LEU A 10 43.73 1.82 3.93
CA LEU A 10 43.00 2.08 5.19
C LEU A 10 41.72 2.93 4.96
N LEU A 11 41.74 3.88 4.02
CA LEU A 11 40.56 4.67 3.65
C LEU A 11 39.52 3.82 2.91
N LEU A 12 39.95 2.87 2.07
CA LEU A 12 39.06 1.94 1.37
C LEU A 12 38.39 0.93 2.31
N SER A 13 39.11 0.45 3.35
CA SER A 13 38.54 -0.47 4.33
C SER A 13 37.51 0.20 5.24
N PHE A 14 37.69 1.50 5.55
CA PHE A 14 36.70 2.26 6.32
C PHE A 14 35.41 2.53 5.53
N PHE A 15 35.52 2.72 4.20
CA PHE A 15 34.36 2.88 3.32
C PHE A 15 33.55 1.56 3.17
N LEU A 16 34.23 0.41 3.16
CA LEU A 16 33.59 -0.92 3.10
C LEU A 16 32.87 -1.31 4.40
N PHE A 17 33.21 -0.72 5.54
CA PHE A 17 32.53 -1.02 6.82
C PHE A 17 31.23 -0.22 7.02
N SER A 18 31.05 0.88 6.26
CA SER A 18 29.91 1.79 6.45
C SER A 18 28.62 1.36 5.73
N ILE A 19 28.66 0.29 4.93
CA ILE A 19 27.54 -0.17 4.08
C ILE A 19 26.66 -1.25 4.72
N PHE A 20 26.89 -1.64 5.99
CA PHE A 20 26.07 -2.63 6.68
C PHE A 20 25.28 -2.04 7.85
N ASN A 21 24.55 -0.94 7.62
CA ASN A 21 23.35 -0.65 8.42
C ASN A 21 22.14 -1.27 7.70
N ILE A 22 22.16 -2.61 7.58
CA ILE A 22 20.94 -3.34 7.26
C ILE A 22 20.14 -3.31 8.57
N SER A 23 19.25 -2.34 8.72
CA SER A 23 18.20 -2.44 9.74
C SER A 23 17.54 -3.79 9.50
N LYS A 24 17.58 -4.67 10.49
CA LYS A 24 16.73 -5.86 10.47
C LYS A 24 15.31 -5.34 10.39
N ALA A 25 14.69 -5.49 9.22
CA ALA A 25 13.24 -5.39 9.12
C ALA A 25 12.68 -6.36 10.16
N ASP A 26 11.70 -5.90 10.91
CA ASP A 26 10.95 -6.80 11.77
C ASP A 26 10.22 -7.79 10.85
N ASP A 27 10.70 -9.04 10.81
CA ASP A 27 10.11 -10.10 9.99
C ASP A 27 8.74 -10.54 10.54
N HIS A 28 8.29 -9.96 11.65
CA HIS A 28 6.93 -10.15 12.15
C HIS A 28 5.93 -9.45 11.23
N LEU A 29 5.15 -10.27 10.53
CA LEU A 29 3.99 -9.83 9.80
C LEU A 29 2.85 -9.48 10.78
N HIS A 30 2.08 -8.47 10.40
CA HIS A 30 0.87 -8.04 11.08
C HIS A 30 -0.32 -8.18 10.14
N THR A 31 -1.44 -8.62 10.69
CA THR A 31 -2.70 -8.70 9.96
C THR A 31 -3.30 -7.31 9.81
N VAL A 32 -3.66 -6.94 8.58
CA VAL A 32 -4.46 -5.77 8.26
C VAL A 32 -5.77 -6.23 7.65
N SER A 33 -6.88 -6.03 8.38
CA SER A 33 -8.19 -6.57 8.03
C SER A 33 -9.31 -5.55 8.18
N GLY A 34 -10.42 -5.81 7.48
CA GLY A 34 -11.54 -4.88 7.45
C GLY A 34 -12.64 -5.28 6.47
N SER A 35 -13.45 -4.30 6.10
CA SER A 35 -14.57 -4.46 5.17
C SER A 35 -14.65 -3.37 4.11
N ILE A 36 -15.03 -3.77 2.90
CA ILE A 36 -15.37 -2.89 1.79
C ILE A 36 -16.89 -2.90 1.62
N THR A 37 -17.48 -1.72 1.54
CA THR A 37 -18.92 -1.54 1.32
C THR A 37 -19.23 -0.54 0.20
N GLY A 38 -20.49 -0.48 -0.24
CA GLY A 38 -20.95 0.52 -1.23
C GLY A 38 -20.71 0.16 -2.70
N CYS A 39 -19.97 -0.91 -2.99
CA CYS A 39 -19.82 -1.40 -4.37
C CYS A 39 -21.15 -1.92 -4.94
N SER A 40 -21.24 -2.01 -6.27
CA SER A 40 -22.48 -2.43 -6.94
C SER A 40 -22.72 -3.94 -6.93
N SER A 41 -21.75 -4.73 -6.48
CA SER A 41 -21.74 -6.20 -6.53
C SER A 41 -21.89 -6.78 -7.95
N LYS A 42 -21.50 -6.02 -8.98
CA LYS A 42 -21.59 -6.44 -10.40
C LYS A 42 -20.23 -6.69 -11.04
N HIS A 43 -19.18 -6.14 -10.47
CA HIS A 43 -17.84 -6.17 -11.01
C HIS A 43 -16.84 -6.62 -9.95
N ALA A 44 -15.61 -6.91 -10.38
CA ALA A 44 -14.53 -7.24 -9.47
C ALA A 44 -14.22 -6.05 -8.55
N VAL A 45 -13.95 -6.34 -7.28
CA VAL A 45 -13.52 -5.34 -6.30
C VAL A 45 -12.11 -5.66 -5.88
N HIS A 46 -11.22 -4.71 -6.10
CA HIS A 46 -9.80 -4.82 -5.79
C HIS A 46 -9.54 -4.15 -4.44
N VAL A 47 -8.73 -4.77 -3.59
CA VAL A 47 -8.26 -4.22 -2.31
C VAL A 47 -6.75 -4.14 -2.36
N LEU A 48 -6.21 -2.94 -2.16
CA LEU A 48 -4.83 -2.59 -2.47
C LEU A 48 -4.11 -2.09 -1.21
N ILE A 49 -2.85 -2.52 -1.04
CA ILE A 49 -1.93 -1.95 -0.06
C ILE A 49 -0.77 -1.28 -0.78
N TYR A 50 -0.51 -0.02 -0.45
CA TYR A 50 0.60 0.78 -0.97
C TYR A 50 1.66 1.03 0.10
N GLU A 51 2.91 0.86 -0.29
CA GLU A 51 4.05 1.52 0.35
C GLU A 51 4.23 2.94 -0.24
N GLU A 52 4.93 3.81 0.50
CA GLU A 52 5.16 5.19 0.07
C GLU A 52 5.84 5.29 -1.31
N SER A 53 6.83 4.42 -1.54
CA SER A 53 7.63 4.36 -2.76
C SER A 53 6.78 4.09 -4.01
N GLY A 54 5.73 3.28 -3.88
CA GLY A 54 4.83 2.90 -4.96
C GLY A 54 3.62 3.83 -5.12
N PHE A 55 3.23 4.54 -4.06
CA PHE A 55 1.97 5.28 -4.00
C PHE A 55 1.81 6.33 -5.12
N LYS A 56 2.85 7.14 -5.39
CA LYS A 56 2.77 8.20 -6.42
C LYS A 56 2.51 7.66 -7.83
N GLY A 57 3.01 6.46 -8.11
CA GLY A 57 2.82 5.78 -9.40
C GLY A 57 1.63 4.84 -9.41
N MET A 58 0.84 4.78 -8.33
CA MET A 58 -0.20 3.79 -8.12
C MET A 58 0.30 2.33 -8.24
N ASN A 59 1.58 2.10 -7.91
CA ASN A 59 2.17 0.77 -7.82
C ASN A 59 1.90 0.19 -6.42
N HIS A 60 0.92 -0.71 -6.30
CA HIS A 60 0.61 -1.36 -5.03
C HIS A 60 1.67 -2.43 -4.70
N SER A 61 1.86 -2.66 -3.41
CA SER A 61 2.72 -3.73 -2.88
C SER A 61 1.99 -5.07 -2.76
N GLN A 62 0.68 -5.03 -2.51
CA GLN A 62 -0.21 -6.19 -2.44
C GLN A 62 -1.58 -5.84 -3.01
N GLU A 63 -2.27 -6.87 -3.53
CA GLU A 63 -3.62 -6.79 -4.07
C GLU A 63 -4.38 -8.10 -3.79
N ILE A 64 -5.65 -7.97 -3.41
CA ILE A 64 -6.62 -9.07 -3.42
C ILE A 64 -7.82 -8.65 -4.25
N ILE A 65 -8.29 -9.56 -5.12
CA ILE A 65 -9.45 -9.34 -5.99
C ILE A 65 -10.62 -10.20 -5.50
N TYR A 66 -11.76 -9.56 -5.30
CA TYR A 66 -13.01 -10.20 -4.90
C TYR A 66 -14.04 -10.10 -6.03
N ASN A 67 -14.77 -11.19 -6.25
CA ASN A 67 -15.92 -11.24 -7.16
C ASN A 67 -17.21 -11.37 -6.33
N PRO A 68 -17.80 -10.25 -5.88
CA PRO A 68 -19.02 -10.28 -5.06
C PRO A 68 -20.18 -10.96 -5.80
N ALA A 69 -21.02 -11.68 -5.06
CA ALA A 69 -22.19 -12.31 -5.66
C ALA A 69 -23.25 -11.25 -6.01
N LYS A 70 -23.87 -11.44 -7.17
CA LYS A 70 -24.88 -10.50 -7.68
C LYS A 70 -26.08 -10.44 -6.73
N GLY A 71 -26.37 -9.26 -6.20
CA GLY A 71 -27.52 -9.00 -5.31
C GLY A 71 -27.16 -8.86 -3.83
N ASP A 72 -25.90 -9.05 -3.45
CA ASP A 72 -25.42 -8.73 -2.10
C ASP A 72 -25.31 -7.21 -1.92
N ASN A 73 -25.51 -6.75 -0.68
CA ASN A 73 -25.40 -5.34 -0.28
C ASN A 73 -23.95 -4.80 -0.31
N CYS A 74 -23.04 -5.48 -1.01
CA CYS A 74 -21.60 -5.29 -1.00
C CYS A 74 -21.05 -5.14 0.42
N ASN A 75 -20.73 -6.28 1.05
CA ASN A 75 -19.98 -6.31 2.29
C ASN A 75 -18.87 -7.35 2.18
N ILE A 76 -17.72 -6.90 1.70
CA ILE A 76 -16.56 -7.76 1.41
C ILE A 76 -15.61 -7.67 2.59
N SER A 77 -15.34 -8.78 3.28
CA SER A 77 -14.30 -8.84 4.30
C SER A 77 -12.94 -9.13 3.66
N PHE A 78 -11.90 -8.39 4.07
CA PHE A 78 -10.52 -8.62 3.63
C PHE A 78 -9.57 -8.82 4.79
N SER A 79 -8.46 -9.51 4.51
CA SER A 79 -7.35 -9.71 5.44
C SER A 79 -6.06 -9.91 4.64
N MET A 80 -5.04 -9.13 4.95
CA MET A 80 -3.70 -9.20 4.34
C MET A 80 -2.64 -9.17 5.44
N GLU A 81 -1.46 -9.72 5.17
CA GLU A 81 -0.33 -9.70 6.09
C GLU A 81 0.78 -8.80 5.54
N VAL A 82 1.24 -7.85 6.36
CA VAL A 82 2.32 -6.92 5.99
C VAL A 82 3.35 -6.79 7.11
N PRO A 83 4.63 -6.55 6.81
CA PRO A 83 5.61 -6.19 7.83
C PRO A 83 5.23 -4.93 8.60
N SER A 84 5.95 -4.64 9.67
CA SER A 84 5.87 -3.32 10.31
C SER A 84 6.27 -2.20 9.33
N GLY A 85 5.43 -1.17 9.22
CA GLY A 85 5.69 -0.04 8.33
C GLY A 85 4.47 0.87 8.08
N PRO A 86 4.68 1.99 7.38
CA PRO A 86 3.61 2.86 6.93
C PRO A 86 2.96 2.33 5.66
N TYR A 87 1.64 2.25 5.63
CA TYR A 87 0.88 1.78 4.47
C TYR A 87 -0.33 2.64 4.18
N ALA A 88 -0.66 2.84 2.90
CA ALA A 88 -1.94 3.39 2.48
C ALA A 88 -2.82 2.27 1.91
N LEU A 89 -4.12 2.29 2.22
CA LEU A 89 -5.07 1.29 1.73
C LEU A 89 -6.08 1.95 0.79
N ALA A 90 -6.39 1.25 -0.30
CA ALA A 90 -7.42 1.65 -1.24
C ALA A 90 -8.26 0.45 -1.68
N SER A 91 -9.45 0.73 -2.20
CA SER A 91 -10.24 -0.26 -2.91
C SER A 91 -10.98 0.41 -4.07
N PHE A 92 -11.20 -0.34 -5.14
CA PHE A 92 -12.01 0.12 -6.26
C PHE A 92 -12.81 -1.01 -6.89
N GLU A 93 -13.94 -0.66 -7.51
CA GLU A 93 -14.75 -1.56 -8.32
C GLU A 93 -14.38 -1.40 -9.80
N ASP A 94 -13.80 -2.44 -10.40
CA ASP A 94 -13.31 -2.46 -11.78
C ASP A 94 -14.46 -2.66 -12.77
N LYS A 95 -15.14 -1.56 -13.12
CA LYS A 95 -16.30 -1.58 -14.01
C LYS A 95 -15.93 -1.83 -15.46
N ASN A 96 -14.73 -1.41 -15.87
CA ASN A 96 -14.26 -1.47 -17.24
C ASN A 96 -13.46 -2.75 -17.55
N GLY A 97 -12.97 -3.46 -16.53
CA GLY A 97 -12.32 -4.76 -16.65
C GLY A 97 -10.82 -4.70 -16.96
N ASN A 98 -10.15 -3.57 -16.71
CA ASN A 98 -8.71 -3.43 -16.97
C ASN A 98 -7.83 -3.78 -15.76
N GLY A 99 -8.42 -3.99 -14.59
CA GLY A 99 -7.71 -4.29 -13.35
C GLY A 99 -6.87 -3.13 -12.80
N GLU A 100 -7.11 -1.89 -13.26
CA GLU A 100 -6.33 -0.72 -12.84
C GLU A 100 -7.21 0.32 -12.13
N LEU A 101 -6.70 0.89 -11.04
CA LEU A 101 -7.32 2.06 -10.43
C LEU A 101 -7.05 3.30 -11.29
N ASP A 102 -7.99 3.56 -12.20
CA ASP A 102 -7.93 4.63 -13.19
C ASP A 102 -8.25 6.02 -12.64
N PHE A 103 -7.52 7.05 -13.11
CA PHE A 103 -7.79 8.45 -12.73
C PHE A 103 -7.99 9.36 -13.94
N PHE A 104 -8.89 10.33 -13.78
CA PHE A 104 -8.92 11.56 -14.57
C PHE A 104 -8.39 12.70 -13.70
N PHE A 105 -7.18 13.19 -14.01
CA PHE A 105 -6.37 14.02 -13.12
C PHE A 105 -6.09 13.34 -11.77
N PHE A 106 -6.89 13.64 -10.74
CA PHE A 106 -6.76 13.05 -9.40
C PHE A 106 -8.06 12.41 -8.91
N ILE A 107 -9.05 12.30 -9.79
CA ILE A 107 -10.37 11.77 -9.49
C ILE A 107 -10.46 10.36 -10.06
N PRO A 108 -10.76 9.34 -9.25
CA PRO A 108 -11.01 7.99 -9.76
C PRO A 108 -12.09 8.00 -10.85
N LYS A 109 -11.88 7.27 -11.96
CA LYS A 109 -12.89 7.12 -13.01
C LYS A 109 -14.00 6.15 -12.62
N GLU A 110 -13.72 5.28 -11.65
CA GLU A 110 -14.59 4.23 -11.14
C GLU A 110 -14.79 4.39 -9.63
N PRO A 111 -15.82 3.77 -9.03
CA PRO A 111 -16.01 3.81 -7.58
C PRO A 111 -14.76 3.34 -6.86
N ALA A 112 -14.15 4.24 -6.11
CA ALA A 112 -12.94 3.98 -5.36
C ALA A 112 -13.00 4.68 -4.01
N GLY A 113 -12.39 4.06 -3.01
CA GLY A 113 -12.25 4.58 -1.67
C GLY A 113 -10.81 4.41 -1.18
N PHE A 114 -10.35 5.37 -0.40
CA PHE A 114 -9.08 5.30 0.31
C PHE A 114 -9.35 5.37 1.80
N TYR A 115 -8.67 4.53 2.58
CA TYR A 115 -8.83 4.56 4.02
C TYR A 115 -8.34 5.91 4.60
N GLN A 116 -9.11 6.49 5.52
CA GLN A 116 -8.86 7.80 6.15
C GLN A 116 -8.71 8.97 5.19
N PHE A 117 -9.20 8.85 3.96
CA PHE A 117 -9.23 9.96 3.01
C PHE A 117 -10.63 10.56 2.91
N SER A 118 -10.76 11.81 3.31
CA SER A 118 -11.94 12.62 3.06
C SER A 118 -11.53 14.01 2.63
N GLY A 119 -11.98 14.47 1.46
CA GLY A 119 -11.77 15.85 1.02
C GLY A 119 -11.57 16.01 -0.47
N MET A 120 -11.30 17.26 -0.87
CA MET A 120 -10.98 17.64 -2.24
C MET A 120 -9.47 17.64 -2.46
N GLY A 121 -9.03 17.13 -3.62
CA GLY A 121 -7.64 17.17 -4.07
C GLY A 121 -7.01 15.78 -4.22
N ALA A 122 -5.75 15.77 -4.65
CA ALA A 122 -5.03 14.53 -4.86
C ALA A 122 -4.80 13.79 -3.53
N PRO A 123 -5.02 12.46 -3.48
CA PRO A 123 -4.67 11.68 -2.33
C PRO A 123 -3.15 11.76 -2.09
N LYS A 124 -2.75 11.90 -0.82
CA LYS A 124 -1.34 12.00 -0.43
C LYS A 124 -1.06 10.91 0.59
N PHE A 125 0.01 10.15 0.34
CA PHE A 125 0.41 9.04 1.21
C PHE A 125 0.46 9.45 2.69
N ASP A 126 1.17 10.53 3.02
CA ASP A 126 1.28 11.03 4.40
C ASP A 126 -0.04 11.37 5.09
N LYS A 127 -1.12 11.61 4.34
CA LYS A 127 -2.44 11.91 4.89
C LYS A 127 -3.31 10.67 5.09
N MET A 128 -2.96 9.57 4.44
CA MET A 128 -3.76 8.33 4.43
C MET A 128 -3.00 7.16 5.04
N LYS A 129 -1.71 7.34 5.34
CA LYS A 129 -0.87 6.28 5.87
C LYS A 129 -1.35 5.84 7.24
N VAL A 130 -1.31 4.55 7.45
CA VAL A 130 -1.51 3.87 8.71
C VAL A 130 -0.17 3.29 9.11
N GLU A 131 0.26 3.55 10.33
CA GLU A 131 1.46 2.95 10.90
C GLU A 131 1.12 1.55 11.43
N VAL A 132 1.55 0.52 10.71
CA VAL A 132 1.36 -0.88 11.11
C VAL A 132 2.53 -1.28 11.99
N ASN A 133 2.24 -1.56 13.26
CA ASN A 133 3.20 -2.08 14.25
C ASN A 133 2.58 -3.16 15.16
N ARG A 134 1.39 -3.61 14.77
CA ARG A 134 0.54 -4.64 15.37
C ARG A 134 -0.59 -4.93 14.39
N ASP A 135 -1.36 -5.98 14.66
CA ASP A 135 -2.57 -6.25 13.88
C ASP A 135 -3.54 -5.05 13.93
N ILE A 136 -4.02 -4.67 12.75
CA ILE A 136 -5.02 -3.63 12.56
C ILE A 136 -6.27 -4.30 12.00
N ASN A 137 -7.35 -4.23 12.76
CA ASN A 137 -8.65 -4.75 12.37
C ASN A 137 -9.62 -3.60 12.17
N ASN A 138 -10.78 -3.90 11.57
CA ASN A 138 -11.89 -2.97 11.39
C ASN A 138 -11.56 -1.76 10.50
N ILE A 139 -10.70 -1.93 9.50
CA ILE A 139 -10.57 -0.95 8.43
C ILE A 139 -11.88 -0.91 7.63
N GLU A 140 -12.42 0.28 7.42
CA GLU A 140 -13.63 0.47 6.63
C GLU A 140 -13.31 1.34 5.42
N ILE A 141 -13.56 0.79 4.23
CA ILE A 141 -13.46 1.52 2.97
C ILE A 141 -14.84 1.49 2.31
N VAL A 142 -15.36 2.66 1.98
CA VAL A 142 -16.67 2.82 1.34
C VAL A 142 -16.45 3.26 -0.10
N LEU A 143 -17.05 2.55 -1.06
CA LEU A 143 -17.07 2.92 -2.46
C LEU A 143 -18.34 3.75 -2.75
N PRO A 144 -18.23 4.88 -3.47
CA PRO A 144 -19.35 5.77 -3.77
C PRO A 144 -20.25 5.32 -4.94
#